data_AF-A0A0F7KCJ2-F1
#
_entry.id   AF-A0A0F7KCJ2-F1
#
_cell.length_a   1.000
_cell.length_b   1.000
_cell.length_c   1.000
_cell.angle_alpha   90.00
_cell.angle_beta   90.00
_cell.angle_gamma   90.00
#
_symmetry.space_group_name_H-M   'P 1'
#
loop_
_entity.id
_entity.type
_entity.pdbx_description
1 polymer ?
#
loop_
_entity_poly.entity_id
_entity_poly.type
_entity_poly.pdbx_seq_one_letter_code
_entity_poly.pdbx_strand_id
1 'polypeptide(L)'
;MHEVDESLLPSILQEIAELIGLPATLQLVQHYGGVRLYVPKRLSEDHILITIVGEIAALKLVERFGGLDHFDIPKAQTISLALRNAKIREEKSTSSVRQLALKYHLTERQVRKILAIEHQEESRQMGLF
;
A
#
# COMPACT_ATOMS: atom_id res chain seq x y z
N MET A 1 -1.07 -7.76 -17.63
CA MET A 1 -1.21 -6.55 -16.79
C MET A 1 -1.34 -7.07 -15.37
N HIS A 2 -0.43 -6.73 -14.46
CA HIS A 2 -0.53 -7.21 -13.08
C HIS A 2 -1.68 -6.44 -12.40
N GLU A 3 -2.83 -7.08 -12.23
CA GLU A 3 -3.87 -6.60 -11.31
C GLU A 3 -3.23 -6.53 -9.92
N VAL A 4 -3.02 -5.30 -9.44
CA VAL A 4 -2.65 -5.07 -8.06
C VAL A 4 -3.95 -5.22 -7.28
N ASP A 5 -4.05 -6.31 -6.52
CA ASP A 5 -5.20 -6.56 -5.65
C ASP A 5 -5.22 -5.48 -4.56
N GLU A 6 -6.22 -4.60 -4.60
CA GLU A 6 -6.32 -3.42 -3.73
C GLU A 6 -6.33 -3.82 -2.26
N SER A 7 -6.87 -5.00 -1.93
CA SER A 7 -6.90 -5.57 -0.58
C SER A 7 -5.52 -5.75 0.06
N LEU A 8 -4.46 -5.78 -0.75
CA LEU A 8 -3.08 -6.01 -0.32
C LEU A 8 -2.28 -4.70 -0.16
N LEU A 9 -2.88 -3.57 -0.51
CA LEU A 9 -2.28 -2.26 -0.27
C LEU A 9 -2.35 -1.93 1.24
N PRO A 10 -1.39 -1.16 1.79
CA PRO A 10 -1.54 -0.54 3.10
C PRO A 10 -2.84 0.27 3.18
N SER A 11 -3.47 0.33 4.36
CA SER A 11 -4.79 0.93 4.57
C SER A 11 -4.93 2.35 3.98
N ILE A 12 -3.90 3.18 4.12
CA ILE A 12 -3.88 4.53 3.56
C ILE A 12 -3.90 4.53 2.02
N LEU A 13 -3.26 3.55 1.37
CA LEU A 13 -3.24 3.42 -0.08
C LEU A 13 -4.52 2.78 -0.61
N GLN A 14 -5.19 1.93 0.17
CA GLN A 14 -6.54 1.46 -0.16
C GLN A 14 -7.51 2.64 -0.19
N GLU A 15 -7.49 3.47 0.86
CA GLU A 15 -8.35 4.65 0.95
C GLU A 15 -8.08 5.65 -0.18
N ILE A 16 -6.82 5.84 -0.57
CA ILE A 16 -6.47 6.67 -1.73
C ILE A 16 -6.93 6.00 -3.03
N ALA A 17 -6.76 4.69 -3.19
CA ALA A 17 -7.22 3.95 -4.36
C ALA A 17 -8.75 4.00 -4.53
N GLU A 18 -9.51 3.89 -3.45
CA GLU A 18 -10.97 4.08 -3.45
C GLU A 18 -11.35 5.51 -3.87
N LEU A 19 -10.55 6.51 -3.48
CA LEU A 19 -10.82 7.92 -3.74
C LEU A 19 -10.54 8.33 -5.20
N ILE A 20 -9.33 8.02 -5.68
CA ILE A 20 -8.81 8.51 -6.98
C ILE A 20 -8.58 7.40 -8.00
N GLY A 21 -8.83 6.15 -7.63
CA GLY A 21 -8.56 4.97 -8.44
C GLY A 21 -7.14 4.44 -8.21
N LEU A 22 -7.00 3.13 -8.40
CA LEU A 22 -5.71 2.44 -8.35
C LEU A 22 -4.65 3.02 -9.31
N PRO A 23 -4.95 3.37 -10.59
CA PRO A 23 -3.93 3.89 -11.49
C PRO A 23 -3.30 5.21 -11.00
N ALA A 24 -4.13 6.15 -10.53
CA ALA A 24 -3.66 7.43 -10.00
C ALA A 24 -2.90 7.25 -8.68
N THR A 25 -3.34 6.32 -7.84
CA THR A 25 -2.64 5.95 -6.59
C THR A 25 -1.25 5.41 -6.87
N LEU A 26 -1.09 4.55 -7.89
CA LEU A 26 0.21 4.02 -8.27
C LEU A 26 1.14 5.11 -8.81
N GLN A 27 0.62 6.09 -9.56
CA GLN A 27 1.41 7.26 -9.98
C GLN A 27 1.82 8.12 -8.80
N LEU A 28 0.91 8.37 -7.85
CA LEU A 28 1.22 9.08 -6.62
C LEU A 28 2.34 8.40 -5.84
N VAL A 29 2.26 7.08 -5.66
CA VAL A 29 3.29 6.28 -5.00
C VAL A 29 4.61 6.27 -5.77
N GLN A 30 4.58 6.27 -7.10
CA GLN A 30 5.80 6.31 -7.91
C GLN A 30 6.56 7.64 -7.72
N HIS A 31 5.84 8.76 -7.62
CA HIS A 31 6.43 10.08 -7.46
C HIS A 31 6.74 10.46 -6.00
N TYR A 32 5.83 10.14 -5.06
CA TYR A 32 5.92 10.52 -3.64
C TYR A 32 6.19 9.35 -2.70
N GLY A 33 6.46 8.15 -3.23
CA GLY A 33 6.74 6.97 -2.43
C GLY A 33 7.91 7.17 -1.49
N GLY A 34 7.66 7.08 -0.19
CA GLY A 34 8.67 7.20 0.86
C GLY A 34 8.98 8.62 1.30
N VAL A 35 8.16 9.59 0.94
CA VAL A 35 8.19 10.95 1.51
C VAL A 35 6.86 11.30 2.19
N ARG A 36 6.92 12.29 3.07
CA ARG A 36 5.74 12.91 3.68
C ARG A 36 5.06 13.79 2.64
N LEU A 37 3.83 13.46 2.29
CA LEU A 37 3.03 14.27 1.39
C LEU A 37 2.18 15.24 2.21
N TYR A 38 2.29 16.52 1.89
CA TYR A 38 1.38 17.55 2.36
C TYR A 38 0.40 17.87 1.24
N VAL A 39 -0.90 17.86 1.56
CA VAL A 39 -1.96 18.27 0.64
C VAL A 39 -2.54 19.60 1.11
N PRO A 40 -2.29 20.70 0.38
CA PRO A 40 -2.79 22.02 0.78
C PRO A 40 -4.32 22.08 0.67
N LYS A 41 -4.97 22.92 1.49
CA LYS A 41 -6.44 23.16 1.42
C LYS A 41 -6.89 23.79 0.10
N ARG A 42 -5.97 24.41 -0.65
CA ARG A 42 -6.20 24.97 -1.97
C ARG A 42 -5.02 24.61 -2.87
N LEU A 43 -5.31 23.91 -3.96
CA LEU A 43 -4.33 23.66 -5.02
C LEU A 43 -4.38 24.83 -6.02
N SER A 44 -3.21 25.25 -6.49
CA SER A 44 -3.09 26.07 -7.70
C SER A 44 -3.20 25.17 -8.94
N GLU A 45 -3.66 25.72 -10.07
CA GLU A 45 -3.83 24.97 -11.33
C GLU A 45 -2.51 24.32 -11.82
N ASP A 46 -1.36 24.96 -11.54
CA ASP A 46 -0.03 24.45 -11.89
C ASP A 46 0.60 23.53 -10.81
N HIS A 47 -0.18 23.10 -9.82
CA HIS A 47 0.37 22.29 -8.74
C HIS A 47 0.75 20.88 -9.24
N ILE A 48 1.95 20.42 -8.89
CA ILE A 48 2.51 19.12 -9.32
C ILE A 48 1.60 17.91 -9.06
N LEU A 49 0.78 17.95 -8.01
CA LEU A 49 -0.26 16.93 -7.75
C LEU A 49 -1.27 16.81 -8.90
N ILE A 50 -1.71 17.94 -9.48
CA ILE A 50 -2.63 17.95 -10.62
C ILE A 50 -1.95 17.34 -11.85
N THR A 51 -0.66 17.63 -12.07
CA THR A 51 0.11 17.04 -13.17
C THR A 51 0.25 15.52 -13.02
N ILE A 52 0.41 15.02 -11.79
CA ILE A 52 0.62 13.60 -11.51
C ILE A 52 -0.69 12.83 -11.54
N VAL A 53 -1.69 13.20 -10.75
CA VAL A 53 -2.92 12.40 -10.61
C VAL A 53 -4.08 12.90 -11.47
N GLY A 54 -3.96 14.08 -12.07
CA GLY A 54 -5.04 14.80 -12.74
C GLY A 54 -5.82 15.71 -11.79
N GLU A 55 -6.46 16.73 -12.35
CA GLU A 55 -7.18 17.76 -11.59
C GLU A 55 -8.29 17.18 -10.71
N ILE A 56 -9.12 16.30 -11.27
CA ILE A 56 -10.26 15.69 -10.55
C ILE A 56 -9.75 14.87 -9.35
N ALA A 57 -8.72 14.06 -9.54
CA ALA A 57 -8.13 13.25 -8.46
C ALA A 57 -7.48 14.13 -7.39
N ALA A 58 -6.76 15.17 -7.81
CA ALA A 58 -6.11 16.10 -6.90
C ALA A 58 -7.13 16.86 -6.04
N LEU A 59 -8.27 17.28 -6.63
CA LEU A 59 -9.36 17.92 -5.89
C LEU A 59 -9.97 16.99 -4.84
N LYS A 60 -10.21 15.72 -5.18
CA LYS A 60 -10.69 14.74 -4.19
C LYS A 60 -9.69 14.55 -3.04
N LEU A 61 -8.38 14.50 -3.35
CA LEU A 61 -7.34 14.44 -2.32
C LEU A 61 -7.38 15.67 -1.40
N VAL A 62 -7.61 16.86 -1.94
CA VAL A 62 -7.79 18.08 -1.13
C VAL A 62 -9.06 18.02 -0.29
N GLU A 63 -10.16 17.51 -0.82
CA GLU A 63 -11.40 17.37 -0.07
C GLU A 63 -11.24 16.45 1.14
N ARG A 64 -10.52 15.32 0.96
CA ARG A 64 -10.35 14.32 2.03
C ARG A 64 -9.15 14.59 2.95
N PHE A 65 -8.03 15.06 2.42
CA PHE A 65 -6.77 15.21 3.16
C PHE A 65 -6.31 16.68 3.26
N GLY A 66 -7.05 17.63 2.69
CA GLY A 66 -6.69 19.03 2.67
C GLY A 66 -6.61 19.63 4.07
N GLY A 67 -5.43 20.17 4.40
CA GLY A 67 -5.21 20.80 5.69
C GLY A 67 -4.81 19.86 6.82
N LEU A 68 -4.55 18.58 6.52
CA LEU A 68 -3.73 17.74 7.39
C LEU A 68 -2.27 18.20 7.29
N ASP A 69 -1.52 18.10 8.40
CA ASP A 69 -0.13 18.54 8.45
C ASP A 69 0.76 17.76 7.46
N HIS A 70 0.56 16.45 7.34
CA HIS A 70 1.22 15.55 6.38
C HIS A 70 0.71 14.12 6.59
N PHE A 71 0.80 13.30 5.55
CA PHE A 71 0.69 11.84 5.69
C PHE A 71 1.82 11.14 4.94
N ASP A 72 2.22 9.97 5.45
CA ASP A 72 3.29 9.17 4.85
C ASP A 72 2.75 8.37 3.67
N ILE A 73 3.35 8.55 2.48
CA ILE A 73 3.08 7.69 1.32
C ILE A 73 4.05 6.50 1.36
N PRO A 74 3.56 5.26 1.53
CA PRO A 74 4.42 4.09 1.50
C PRO A 74 5.16 3.97 0.15
N LYS A 75 6.41 3.49 0.17
CA LYS A 75 7.18 3.24 -1.07
C LYS A 75 6.51 2.16 -1.91
N ALA A 76 6.62 2.26 -3.25
CA ALA A 76 6.24 1.20 -4.17
C ALA A 76 6.88 -0.16 -3.81
N GLN A 77 8.13 -0.12 -3.33
CA GLN A 77 8.84 -1.31 -2.84
C GLN A 77 8.14 -1.93 -1.63
N THR A 78 7.60 -1.12 -0.71
CA THR A 78 6.81 -1.61 0.43
C THR A 78 5.54 -2.30 -0.05
N ILE A 79 4.87 -1.77 -1.08
CA ILE A 79 3.70 -2.40 -1.69
C ILE A 79 4.06 -3.75 -2.30
N SER A 80 5.12 -3.81 -3.11
CA SER A 80 5.57 -5.07 -3.72
C SER A 80 5.93 -6.12 -2.67
N LEU A 81 6.56 -5.70 -1.57
CA LEU A 81 6.86 -6.56 -0.43
C LEU A 81 5.59 -7.03 0.28
N ALA A 82 4.61 -6.15 0.51
CA ALA A 82 3.33 -6.50 1.12
C ALA A 82 2.55 -7.50 0.27
N LEU A 83 2.42 -7.24 -1.04
CA LEU A 83 1.81 -8.14 -2.02
C LEU A 83 2.46 -9.53 -2.01
N ARG A 84 3.79 -9.58 -2.06
CA ARG A 84 4.53 -10.84 -2.02
C ARG A 84 4.28 -11.58 -0.70
N ASN A 85 4.32 -10.85 0.41
CA ASN A 85 4.12 -11.44 1.73
C ASN A 85 2.70 -12.00 1.89
N ALA A 86 1.67 -11.33 1.36
CA ALA A 86 0.31 -11.82 1.35
C ALA A 86 0.17 -13.11 0.54
N LYS A 87 0.76 -13.19 -0.67
CA LYS A 87 0.76 -14.43 -1.45
C LYS A 87 1.49 -15.58 -0.75
N ILE A 88 2.59 -15.29 -0.05
CA ILE A 88 3.30 -16.28 0.77
C ILE A 88 2.41 -16.85 1.88
N ARG A 89 1.55 -16.01 2.48
CA ARG A 89 0.60 -16.40 3.53
C ARG A 89 -0.53 -17.25 2.98
N GLU A 90 -1.15 -16.81 1.88
CA GLU A 90 -2.22 -17.56 1.20
C GLU A 90 -1.75 -18.96 0.77
N GLU A 91 -0.57 -19.03 0.14
CA GLU A 91 0.01 -20.30 -0.32
C GLU A 91 0.55 -21.17 0.82
N LYS A 92 0.60 -20.69 2.07
CA LYS A 92 1.09 -21.49 3.19
C LYS A 92 0.20 -22.69 3.49
N SER A 93 -1.09 -22.60 3.16
CA SER A 93 -2.04 -23.71 3.30
C SER A 93 -1.69 -24.89 2.39
N THR A 94 -1.16 -24.62 1.19
CA THR A 94 -0.87 -25.63 0.15
C THR A 94 0.61 -25.97 0.02
N SER A 95 1.50 -25.09 0.48
CA SER A 95 2.95 -25.23 0.32
C SER A 95 3.71 -25.24 1.65
N SER A 96 4.82 -25.98 1.67
CA SER A 96 5.76 -25.97 2.80
C SER A 96 6.62 -24.70 2.82
N VAL A 97 7.16 -24.34 3.99
CA VAL A 97 8.06 -23.19 4.17
C VAL A 97 9.26 -23.24 3.21
N ARG A 98 9.79 -24.45 2.96
CA ARG A 98 10.90 -24.66 2.02
C ARG A 98 10.51 -24.39 0.58
N GLN A 99 9.33 -24.85 0.14
CA GLN A 99 8.83 -24.60 -1.21
C GLN A 99 8.58 -23.11 -1.44
N LEU A 100 7.99 -22.41 -0.47
CA LEU A 100 7.79 -20.96 -0.53
C LEU A 100 9.12 -20.20 -0.57
N ALA A 101 10.10 -20.62 0.23
CA ALA A 101 11.44 -20.03 0.23
C ALA A 101 12.08 -20.13 -1.17
N LEU A 102 12.01 -21.30 -1.81
CA LEU A 102 12.53 -21.50 -3.17
C LEU A 102 11.74 -20.70 -4.22
N LYS A 103 10.40 -20.73 -4.18
CA LYS A 103 9.53 -20.03 -5.13
C LYS A 103 9.73 -18.52 -5.11
N TYR A 104 9.80 -17.94 -3.91
CA TYR A 104 9.90 -16.49 -3.71
C TYR A 104 11.34 -15.98 -3.57
N HIS A 105 12.35 -16.85 -3.73
CA HIS A 105 13.77 -16.52 -3.60
C HIS A 105 14.10 -15.89 -2.22
N LEU A 106 13.55 -16.48 -1.16
CA LEU A 106 13.73 -16.04 0.22
C LEU A 106 14.40 -17.12 1.07
N THR A 107 14.87 -16.73 2.24
CA THR A 107 15.31 -17.69 3.26
C THR A 107 14.09 -18.26 4.00
N GLU A 108 14.17 -19.51 4.46
CA GLU A 108 13.12 -20.09 5.33
C GLU A 108 12.87 -19.23 6.57
N ARG A 109 13.92 -18.58 7.10
CA ARG A 109 13.83 -17.63 8.22
C ARG A 109 12.94 -16.43 7.89
N GLN A 110 13.08 -15.84 6.69
CA GLN A 110 12.22 -14.72 6.25
C GLN A 110 10.78 -15.17 6.07
N VAL A 111 10.55 -16.34 5.47
CA VAL A 111 9.19 -16.88 5.31
C VAL A 111 8.54 -17.09 6.67
N ARG A 112 9.22 -17.72 7.64
CA ARG A 112 8.69 -17.88 9.01
C ARG A 112 8.38 -16.53 9.67
N LYS A 113 9.22 -15.52 9.48
CA LYS A 113 8.98 -14.17 10.01
C LYS A 113 7.73 -13.53 9.41
N ILE A 114 7.52 -13.68 8.10
CA ILE A 114 6.35 -13.14 7.39
C ILE A 114 5.04 -13.76 7.90
N LEU A 115 5.06 -15.08 8.14
CA LEU A 115 3.92 -15.84 8.67
C LEU A 115 3.65 -15.53 10.15
N ALA A 116 4.69 -15.29 10.95
CA ALA A 116 4.53 -14.97 12.36
C ALA A 116 3.91 -13.57 12.60
N ILE A 117 4.10 -12.61 11.69
CA ILE A 117 3.52 -11.27 11.79
C ILE A 117 1.99 -11.31 11.62
N GLU A 118 1.48 -12.14 10.71
CA GLU A 118 0.03 -12.29 10.48
C GLU A 118 -0.70 -12.80 11.71
N HIS A 119 -0.19 -13.87 12.34
CA HIS A 119 -0.76 -14.38 13.59
C HIS A 119 -0.82 -13.31 14.69
N GLN A 120 0.13 -12.37 14.74
CA GLN A 120 0.11 -11.27 15.70
C GLN A 120 -0.90 -10.17 15.33
N GLU A 121 -1.07 -9.86 14.04
CA GLU A 121 -2.06 -8.90 13.55
C GLU A 121 -3.48 -9.42 13.75
N GLU A 122 -3.76 -10.68 13.39
CA GLU A 122 -5.04 -11.35 13.63
C GLU A 122 -5.38 -11.41 15.13
N SER A 123 -4.42 -11.80 15.97
CA SER A 123 -4.63 -11.87 17.43
C SER A 123 -4.92 -10.49 18.05
N ARG A 124 -4.38 -9.40 17.49
CA ARG A 124 -4.66 -8.02 17.96
C ARG A 124 -6.03 -7.54 17.49
N GLN A 125 -6.46 -7.91 16.28
CA GLN A 125 -7.79 -7.58 15.77
C GLN A 125 -8.90 -8.37 16.49
N MET A 126 -8.64 -9.62 16.90
CA MET A 126 -9.59 -10.45 17.64
C MET A 126 -9.73 -10.08 19.13
N GLY A 127 -8.82 -9.27 19.68
CA GLY A 127 -8.83 -8.85 21.10
C GLY A 127 -9.72 -7.64 21.43
N LEU A 128 -10.57 -7.19 20.50
CA LEU A 128 -11.42 -6.00 20.62
C LEU A 128 -12.93 -6.30 20.82
N PHE A 129 -13.28 -7.54 21.16
CA PHE A 129 -14.65 -7.94 21.51
C PHE A 129 -14.78 -8.35 22.97
#